data_AF-A0AAW6JTP6-F1
#
_entry.id   AF-A0AAW6JTP6-F1
#
_cell.length_a   1.000
_cell.length_b   1.000
_cell.length_c   1.000
_cell.angle_alpha   90.00
_cell.angle_beta   90.00
_cell.angle_gamma   90.00
#
_symmetry.space_group_name_H-M   'P 1'
#
loop_
_entity.id
_entity.type
_entity.pdbx_description
1 polymer ?
#
loop_
_entity_poly.entity_id
_entity_poly.type
_entity_poly.pdbx_seq_one_letter_code
_entity_poly.pdbx_strand_id
1 'polypeptide(L)' 'METQEIIQSLPNLSINERLKIAEFALELVNQQREFLTKEKQKRQLALAAITAIEDYTGDSELNVFSDLEGEDFYEYPDKD' A
#
# COMPACT_ATOMS: atom_id res chain seq x y z
N MET A 1 33.53 4.03 -5.40
CA MET A 1 33.76 5.29 -6.13
C MET A 1 32.73 5.54 -7.25
N GLU A 2 31.78 4.64 -7.54
CA GLU A 2 30.99 4.79 -8.79
C GLU A 2 29.64 5.51 -8.67
N THR A 3 29.00 5.51 -7.49
CA THR A 3 27.65 6.07 -7.35
C THR A 3 27.61 7.60 -7.50
N GLN A 4 28.64 8.28 -7.00
CA GLN A 4 28.74 9.75 -7.08
C GLN A 4 28.93 10.23 -8.53
N GLU A 5 29.71 9.50 -9.33
CA GLU A 5 29.93 9.81 -10.75
C GLU A 5 28.64 9.59 -11.56
N ILE A 6 27.88 8.53 -11.25
CA ILE A 6 26.56 8.30 -11.85
C ILE A 6 25.62 9.47 -11.50
N ILE A 7 25.53 9.87 -10.23
CA ILE A 7 24.67 10.98 -9.81
C ILE A 7 25.06 12.30 -10.49
N GLN A 8 26.37 12.57 -10.63
CA GLN A 8 26.88 13.78 -11.27
C GLN A 8 26.68 13.81 -12.80
N SER A 9 26.50 12.64 -13.44
CA SER A 9 26.26 12.55 -14.89
C SER A 9 24.77 12.66 -15.27
N LEU A 10 23.83 12.36 -14.37
CA LEU A 10 22.38 12.48 -14.61
C LEU A 10 21.92 13.87 -15.11
N PRO A 11 22.45 15.00 -14.59
CA PRO A 11 22.08 16.33 -15.09
C PRO A 11 22.44 16.55 -16.57
N ASN A 12 23.49 15.89 -17.06
CA ASN A 12 23.98 16.03 -18.44
C ASN A 12 23.16 15.23 -19.46
N LEU A 13 22.24 14.37 -18.99
CA LEU A 13 21.35 13.59 -19.83
C LEU A 13 20.06 14.35 -20.14
N SER A 14 19.42 13.98 -21.25
CA SER A 14 18.07 14.44 -21.55
C SER A 14 17.06 13.92 -20.53
N ILE A 15 15.91 14.60 -20.44
CA ILE A 15 14.81 14.18 -19.55
C ILE A 15 14.37 12.74 -19.85
N ASN A 16 14.27 12.37 -21.13
CA ASN A 16 13.87 11.02 -21.53
C ASN A 16 14.87 9.94 -21.08
N GLU A 17 16.17 10.22 -21.16
CA GLU A 17 17.21 9.29 -20.69
C GLU A 17 17.18 9.14 -19.17
N ARG A 18 17.01 10.25 -18.44
CA ARG A 18 16.82 10.21 -16.98
C ARG A 18 15.61 9.37 -16.57
N LEU A 19 14.49 9.52 -17.28
CA LEU A 19 13.27 8.75 -17.03
C LEU A 19 13.50 7.25 -17.26
N LYS A 20 14.16 6.87 -18.36
CA LYS A 20 14.51 5.48 -18.64
C LYS A 20 15.42 4.87 -17.57
N ILE A 21 16.41 5.64 -17.10
CA ILE A 21 17.30 5.19 -16.02
C ILE A 21 16.50 4.99 -14.72
N ALA A 22 15.60 5.92 -14.39
CA ALA A 22 14.76 5.81 -13.20
C ALA A 22 13.82 4.60 -13.27
N GLU A 23 13.21 4.34 -14.43
CA GLU A 23 12.34 3.20 -14.66
C GLU A 23 13.09 1.87 -14.50
N PHE A 24 14.26 1.75 -15.13
CA PHE A 24 15.10 0.56 -15.01
C PHE A 24 15.61 0.33 -13.58
N ALA A 25 16.02 1.40 -12.88
CA ALA A 25 16.43 1.31 -11.49
C ALA A 25 15.28 0.87 -10.58
N LEU A 26 14.07 1.38 -10.82
CA LEU A 26 12.86 0.98 -10.09
C LEU A 26 12.53 -0.50 -10.35
N GLU A 27 12.64 -0.97 -11.59
CA GLU A 27 12.42 -2.37 -11.94
C GLU A 27 13.39 -3.28 -11.20
N LEU A 28 14.69 -2.95 -11.17
CA LEU A 28 15.69 -3.69 -10.42
C LEU A 28 15.39 -3.75 -8.92
N VAL A 29 14.97 -2.63 -8.32
CA VAL A 29 14.57 -2.59 -6.91
C VAL A 29 13.35 -3.47 -6.66
N ASN A 30 12.40 -3.48 -7.58
CA ASN A 30 11.20 -4.32 -7.47
C ASN A 30 11.49 -5.82 -7.69
N GLN A 31 12.46 -6.16 -8.53
CA GLN A 31 12.93 -7.54 -8.69
C GLN A 31 13.71 -8.02 -7.45
N GLN A 32 14.45 -7.12 -6.79
CA GLN A 32 15.15 -7.40 -5.52
C GLN A 32 14.24 -7.38 -4.30
N ARG A 33 13.09 -6.69 -4.39
CA ARG A 33 11.97 -6.92 -3.49
C ARG A 33 11.46 -8.32 -3.79
N GLU A 34 12.12 -9.32 -3.20
CA GLU A 34 11.48 -10.59 -2.91
C GLU A 34 10.06 -10.25 -2.44
N PHE A 35 9.06 -10.73 -3.20
CA PHE A 35 7.68 -10.75 -2.76
C PHE A 35 7.71 -11.04 -1.28
N LEU A 36 7.20 -10.11 -0.45
CA LEU A 36 7.19 -10.27 0.99
C LEU A 36 6.76 -11.71 1.24
N THR A 37 7.66 -12.52 1.79
CA THR A 37 7.32 -13.90 2.11
C THR A 37 6.00 -13.84 2.87
N LYS A 38 5.12 -14.84 2.72
CA LYS A 38 3.80 -14.79 3.36
C LYS A 38 3.87 -14.38 4.83
N GLU A 39 4.95 -14.74 5.52
CA GLU A 39 5.28 -14.25 6.86
C GLU A 39 5.53 -12.73 6.97
N LYS A 40 6.41 -12.15 6.13
CA LYS A 40 6.65 -10.69 6.12
C LYS A 40 5.39 -9.92 5.74
N GLN A 41 4.58 -10.45 4.81
CA GLN A 41 3.30 -9.85 4.45
C GLN A 41 2.31 -9.88 5.62
N LYS A 42 2.19 -11.03 6.29
CA LYS A 42 1.35 -11.17 7.49
C LYS A 42 1.80 -10.23 8.61
N ARG A 43 3.11 -10.06 8.81
CA ARG A 43 3.66 -9.12 9.80
C ARG A 43 3.35 -7.67 9.45
N GLN A 44 3.45 -7.28 8.19
CA GLN A 44 3.07 -5.94 7.75
C GLN A 44 1.57 -5.68 7.87
N LEU A 45 0.72 -6.66 7.53
CA LEU A 45 -0.72 -6.56 7.73
C LEU A 45 -1.09 -6.42 9.21
N ALA A 46 -0.42 -7.17 10.09
CA ALA A 46 -0.62 -7.03 11.54
C ALA A 46 -0.21 -5.64 12.05
N LEU A 47 0.90 -5.09 11.56
CA LEU A 47 1.33 -3.73 11.90
C LEU A 47 0.32 -2.68 11.40
N ALA A 48 -0.12 -2.79 10.15
CA ALA A 48 -1.13 -1.89 9.58
C ALA A 48 -2.45 -1.95 10.35
N ALA A 49 -2.89 -3.15 10.72
CA ALA A 49 -4.09 -3.34 11.54
C ALA A 49 -3.95 -2.67 12.91
N ILE A 50 -2.80 -2.84 13.59
CA ILE A 50 -2.55 -2.19 14.88
C ILE A 50 -2.59 -0.66 14.75
N THR A 51 -1.96 -0.10 13.72
CA THR A 51 -1.97 1.35 13.49
C THR A 51 -3.38 1.87 13.19
N ALA A 52 -4.19 1.11 12.46
CA ALA A 52 -5.55 1.49 12.11
C ALA A 52 -6.55 1.39 13.28
N ILE A 53 -6.20 0.74 14.41
CA ILE A 53 -7.11 0.62 15.58
C ILE A 53 -7.57 1.99 16.07
N GLU A 54 -6.69 2.99 16.05
CA GLU A 54 -7.01 4.36 16.50
C GLU A 54 -8.13 4.98 15.65
N ASP A 55 -8.16 4.69 14.35
CA ASP A 55 -9.20 5.15 13.42
C ASP A 55 -10.59 4.57 13.76
N TYR A 56 -10.66 3.46 14.50
CA TYR A 56 -11.90 2.79 14.93
C TYR A 56 -12.23 3.00 16.42
N THR A 57 -11.58 3.95 17.10
CA THR A 57 -11.94 4.31 18.48
C THR A 57 -13.28 5.04 18.54
N GLY A 58 -14.07 4.81 19.60
CA GLY A 58 -15.34 5.53 19.80
C GLY A 58 -15.07 7.02 19.93
N ASP A 59 -15.71 7.83 19.09
CA ASP A 59 -15.46 9.27 18.78
C ASP A 59 -14.63 9.57 17.53
N SER A 60 -14.14 8.57 16.79
CA SER A 60 -13.57 8.81 15.45
C SER A 60 -14.66 9.13 14.42
N GLU A 61 -14.33 9.93 13.38
CA GLU A 61 -15.26 10.26 12.29
C GLU A 61 -15.82 9.00 11.57
N LEU A 62 -15.11 7.88 11.62
CA LEU A 62 -15.54 6.60 11.03
C LEU A 62 -16.62 5.87 11.86
N ASN A 63 -16.77 6.20 13.14
CA ASN A 63 -17.77 5.60 14.03
C ASN A 63 -19.02 6.47 14.24
N VAL A 64 -19.09 7.63 13.57
CA VAL A 64 -20.28 8.52 13.56
C VAL A 64 -21.52 7.83 12.98
N PHE A 65 -21.36 6.81 12.14
CA PHE A 65 -22.46 6.02 11.56
C PHE A 65 -22.79 4.76 12.38
N SER A 66 -22.69 4.84 13.71
CA SER A 66 -23.09 3.76 14.62
C SER A 66 -24.62 3.66 14.78
N ASP A 67 -25.37 4.65 14.32
CA ASP A 67 -26.78 4.51 13.99
C ASP A 67 -26.89 3.70 12.69
N LEU A 68 -26.59 2.40 12.79
CA LEU A 68 -27.09 1.40 11.87
C LEU A 68 -28.62 1.48 11.95
N GLU A 69 -29.23 2.32 11.11
CA GLU A 69 -30.54 1.98 10.58
C GLU A 69 -30.36 0.60 9.96
N GLY A 70 -30.74 -0.44 10.70
CA GLY A 70 -30.65 -1.81 10.21
C GLY A 70 -31.39 -1.85 8.89
N GLU A 71 -30.67 -2.07 7.79
CA GLU A 71 -31.34 -2.39 6.55
C GLU A 71 -32.17 -3.64 6.84
N ASP A 72 -33.48 -3.57 6.57
CA ASP A 72 -34.38 -4.71 6.62
C ASP A 72 -33.88 -5.73 5.60
N PHE A 73 -32.96 -6.60 6.02
CA PHE A 73 -32.48 -7.67 5.18
C PHE A 73 -33.67 -8.55 4.83
N TYR A 74 -33.92 -8.70 3.53
CA TYR A 74 -35.01 -9.53 3.03
C TYR A 74 -34.75 -10.99 3.46
N GLU A 75 -35.51 -11.49 4.44
CA GLU A 75 -35.54 -12.92 4.74
C GLU A 75 -36.11 -13.63 3.51
N TYR A 76 -35.27 -14.43 2.86
CA TYR A 76 -35.74 -15.29 1.79
C TYR A 76 -36.72 -16.31 2.41
N PRO A 77 -37.97 -16.41 1.92
CA PRO A 77 -38.89 -17.41 2.43
C PRO A 77 -38.28 -18.79 2.15
N ASP A 78 -38.26 -19.63 3.19
CA ASP A 78 -37.90 -21.03 3.07
C ASP A 78 -38.75 -21.65 1.96
N LYS A 79 -38.07 -22.24 0.96
CA LYS A 79 -38.73 -22.94 -0.12
C LYS A 79 -39.09 -24.33 0.40
N ASP A 80 -40.37 -24.55 0.68
CA ASP A 80 -40.98 -25.88 0.79
C ASP A 80 -40.83 -26.68 -0.53
#